data_AF-A0A821IDC3-F1
#
_entry.id   AF-A0A821IDC3-F1
#
_cell.length_a   1.000
_cell.length_b   1.000
_cell.length_c   1.000
_cell.angle_alpha   90.00
_cell.angle_beta   90.00
_cell.angle_gamma   90.00
#
_symmetry.space_group_name_H-M   'P 1'
#
loop_
_entity.id
_entity.type
_entity.pdbx_description
1 polymer ?
#
loop_
_entity_poly.entity_id
_entity_poly.type
_entity_poly.pdbx_seq_one_letter_code
_entity_poly.pdbx_strand_id
1 'polypeptide(L)' 'ASIFEAFLKGTTLEECYNHVATIADYWLDMLYSHVKDISDKELFKLISERRTMSRMLSDYGEQKSTSISASKR' A
#
# COMPACT_ATOMS: atom_id res chain seq x y z
N ALA A 1 -10.42 2.89 -9.46
CA ALA A 1 -9.63 3.12 -10.68
C ALA A 1 -8.17 2.82 -10.34
N SER A 2 -7.54 1.98 -11.13
CA SER A 2 -6.12 1.64 -10.93
C SER A 2 -5.25 2.79 -11.43
N ILE A 3 -4.10 3.05 -10.77
CA ILE A 3 -3.11 4.02 -11.25
C ILE A 3 -2.71 3.72 -12.72
N PHE A 4 -2.68 2.43 -13.09
CA PHE A 4 -2.35 1.97 -14.44
C PHE A 4 -3.39 2.37 -15.50
N GLU A 5 -4.67 2.50 -15.12
CA GLU A 5 -5.72 2.95 -16.05
C GLU A 5 -5.60 4.45 -16.35
N ALA A 6 -5.05 5.25 -15.43
CA ALA A 6 -4.84 6.68 -15.67
C ALA A 6 -3.75 6.96 -16.71
N PHE A 7 -2.77 6.06 -16.87
CA PHE A 7 -1.75 6.19 -17.90
C PHE A 7 -2.30 6.06 -19.33
N LEU A 8 -3.52 5.52 -19.49
CA LEU A 8 -4.20 5.42 -20.78
C LEU A 8 -5.04 6.66 -21.12
N LYS A 9 -5.05 7.68 -20.24
CA LYS A 9 -5.81 8.92 -20.42
C LYS A 9 -4.90 10.05 -20.89
N GLY A 10 -5.48 10.98 -21.65
CA GLY A 10 -4.77 12.13 -22.22
C GLY A 10 -4.21 11.83 -23.60
N THR A 11 -3.94 12.89 -24.34
CA THR A 11 -3.37 12.85 -25.70
C THR A 11 -1.92 13.32 -25.72
N THR A 12 -1.49 14.04 -24.68
CA THR A 12 -0.11 14.49 -24.49
C THR A 12 0.51 13.87 -23.24
N LEU A 13 1.85 13.92 -23.15
CA LEU A 13 2.57 13.46 -21.97
C LEU A 13 2.16 14.24 -20.70
N GLU A 14 1.96 15.54 -20.84
CA GLU A 14 1.53 16.41 -19.74
C GLU A 14 0.13 16.06 -19.23
N GLU A 15 -0.82 15.86 -20.14
CA GLU A 15 -2.18 15.42 -19.80
C GLU A 15 -2.19 14.05 -19.11
N CYS A 16 -1.38 13.10 -19.59
CA CYS A 16 -1.22 11.79 -18.98
C CYS A 16 -0.72 11.89 -17.53
N TYR A 17 0.34 12.66 -17.29
CA TYR A 17 0.85 12.87 -15.93
C TYR A 17 -0.14 13.61 -15.03
N ASN A 18 -0.91 14.57 -15.56
CA ASN A 18 -1.95 15.26 -14.80
C ASN A 18 -3.05 14.28 -14.35
N HIS A 19 -3.48 13.35 -15.21
CA HIS A 19 -4.44 12.31 -14.84
C HIS A 19 -3.91 11.35 -13.78
N VAL A 20 -2.63 10.97 -13.87
CA VAL A 20 -1.97 10.11 -12.87
C VAL A 20 -1.81 10.85 -11.54
N ALA A 21 -1.42 12.13 -11.58
CA ALA A 21 -1.27 12.98 -10.41
C ALA A 21 -2.56 13.10 -9.61
N THR A 22 -3.71 13.26 -10.27
CA THR A 22 -5.02 13.30 -9.59
C THR A 22 -5.30 12.03 -8.78
N ILE A 23 -4.90 10.85 -9.27
CA ILE A 23 -5.06 9.59 -8.51
C ILE A 23 -4.05 9.55 -7.36
N ALA A 24 -2.82 10.01 -7.56
CA ALA A 24 -1.81 10.07 -6.51
C ALA A 24 -2.24 10.98 -5.35
N ASP A 25 -2.78 12.17 -5.66
CA ASP A 25 -3.26 13.14 -4.67
C ASP A 25 -4.41 12.56 -3.84
N TYR A 26 -5.34 11.82 -4.45
CA TYR A 26 -6.41 11.14 -3.72
C TYR A 26 -5.88 10.17 -2.65
N TRP A 27 -4.87 9.35 -2.99
CA TRP A 27 -4.26 8.43 -2.02
C TRP A 27 -3.46 9.18 -0.95
N LEU A 28 -2.84 10.28 -1.31
CA LEU A 28 -2.08 11.13 -0.39
C LEU A 28 -3.01 11.80 0.63
N ASP A 29 -4.11 12.37 0.17
CA ASP A 29 -5.15 12.98 1.02
C ASP A 29 -5.76 11.96 1.99
N MET A 30 -5.97 10.73 1.54
CA MET A 30 -6.43 9.64 2.39
C MET A 30 -5.45 9.36 3.54
N LEU A 31 -4.13 9.40 3.29
CA LEU A 31 -3.12 9.22 4.34
C LEU A 31 -3.05 10.44 5.27
N TYR A 32 -3.08 11.66 4.75
CA TYR A 32 -3.03 12.90 5.55
C TYR A 32 -4.27 13.11 6.41
N SER A 33 -5.44 12.65 5.95
CA SER A 33 -6.66 12.68 6.73
C SER A 33 -6.70 11.64 7.85
N HIS A 34 -5.64 10.83 8.01
CA HIS A 34 -5.60 9.67 8.91
C HIS A 34 -6.73 8.66 8.63
N VAL A 35 -7.16 8.57 7.38
CA VAL A 35 -8.14 7.61 6.90
C VAL A 35 -9.47 7.66 7.69
N LYS A 36 -9.88 8.88 8.11
CA LYS A 36 -11.08 9.10 8.94
C LYS A 36 -12.39 8.64 8.31
N ASP A 37 -12.46 8.65 6.98
CA ASP A 37 -13.69 8.39 6.24
C ASP A 37 -13.82 6.94 5.75
N ILE A 38 -12.97 6.01 6.23
CA ILE A 38 -13.02 4.60 5.88
C ILE A 38 -13.43 3.73 7.07
N SER A 39 -14.04 2.57 6.80
CA SER A 39 -14.32 1.59 7.84
C SER A 39 -13.04 0.86 8.32
N ASP A 40 -12.96 0.52 9.60
CA ASP A 40 -11.82 -0.20 10.19
C ASP A 40 -11.42 -1.45 9.39
N LYS A 41 -12.40 -2.19 8.87
CA LYS A 41 -12.16 -3.40 8.08
C LYS A 41 -11.44 -3.11 6.77
N GLU A 42 -11.82 -2.04 6.08
CA GLU A 42 -11.15 -1.62 4.85
C GLU A 42 -9.80 -0.98 5.14
N LEU A 43 -9.68 -0.19 6.21
CA LEU A 43 -8.41 0.33 6.67
C LEU A 43 -7.41 -0.81 6.91
N PHE A 44 -7.80 -1.82 7.68
CA PHE A 44 -6.96 -2.99 7.95
C PHE A 44 -6.52 -3.66 6.66
N LYS A 45 -7.45 -3.87 5.72
CA LYS A 45 -7.12 -4.48 4.42
C LYS A 45 -6.11 -3.66 3.61
N LEU A 46 -6.21 -2.33 3.64
CA LEU A 46 -5.34 -1.44 2.88
C LEU A 46 -3.96 -1.27 3.51
N ILE A 47 -3.88 -1.15 4.84
CA ILE A 47 -2.63 -0.89 5.55
C ILE A 47 -1.86 -2.17 5.91
N SER A 48 -2.54 -3.31 6.02
CA SER A 48 -1.89 -4.55 6.40
C SER A 48 -0.97 -5.07 5.30
N GLU A 49 0.28 -5.29 5.62
CA GLU A 49 1.20 -6.07 4.79
C GLU A 49 1.17 -7.54 5.22
N ARG A 50 0.97 -8.45 4.27
CA ARG A 50 1.11 -9.89 4.50
C ARG A 50 2.43 -10.37 3.91
N ARG A 51 3.29 -10.96 4.74
CA ARG A 51 4.47 -11.70 4.26
C ARG A 51 4.41 -13.16 4.69
N THR A 52 4.70 -14.03 3.73
CA THR A 52 4.87 -15.46 3.97
C THR A 52 6.34 -15.74 4.25
N MET A 53 6.63 -16.48 5.32
CA MET A 53 7.97 -16.97 5.61
C MET A 53 8.20 -18.30 4.87
N SER A 54 9.39 -18.47 4.29
CA SER A 54 9.74 -19.69 3.55
C SER A 54 10.29 -20.81 4.43
N ARG A 55 10.65 -20.51 5.69
CA ARG A 55 11.21 -21.45 6.68
C ARG A 55 10.55 -21.28 8.04
N MET A 56 10.84 -22.21 8.95
CA MET A 56 10.34 -22.14 10.33
C MET A 56 11.02 -21.01 11.09
N LEU A 57 10.34 -20.47 12.12
CA LEU A 57 10.85 -19.37 12.94
C LEU A 57 12.18 -19.72 13.63
N SER A 58 12.38 -20.98 14.00
CA SER A 58 13.63 -21.50 14.58
C SER A 58 14.84 -21.33 13.66
N ASP A 59 14.62 -21.39 12.34
CA ASP A 59 15.69 -21.41 11.34
C ASP A 59 16.26 -20.01 11.07
N TYR A 60 15.58 -18.96 11.56
CA TYR A 60 16.00 -17.57 11.41
C TYR A 60 16.90 -17.08 12.56
N GLY A 61 17.04 -17.84 13.65
CA GLY A 61 17.90 -17.49 14.80
C GLY A 61 17.66 -16.07 15.33
N GLU A 62 18.74 -15.28 15.38
CA GLU A 62 18.76 -13.89 15.86
C GLU A 62 18.41 -12.84 14.79
N GLN A 63 17.99 -13.25 13.59
CA GLN A 63 17.62 -12.30 12.53
C GLN A 63 16.40 -11.46 12.94
N LYS A 64 16.46 -10.18 12.58
CA LYS A 64 15.38 -9.22 12.84
C LYS A 64 14.68 -8.87 11.54
N SER A 65 13.37 -9.13 11.50
CA SER A 65 12.47 -8.65 10.44
C SER A 65 11.09 -8.41 11.02
N THR A 66 10.27 -7.59 10.34
CA THR A 66 8.87 -7.37 10.73
C THR A 66 8.09 -8.68 10.77
N SER A 67 8.35 -9.61 9.84
CA SER A 67 7.72 -10.93 9.77
C SER A 67 8.12 -11.85 10.92
N ILE A 68 9.39 -11.85 11.32
CA ILE A 68 9.88 -12.63 12.48
C ILE A 68 9.29 -12.07 13.78
N SER A 69 9.28 -10.75 13.95
CA SER A 69 8.70 -10.10 15.13
C SER A 69 7.19 -10.29 15.22
N ALA A 70 6.46 -10.23 14.09
CA ALA A 70 5.03 -10.50 14.04
C ALA A 70 4.70 -11.97 14.35
N SER A 71 5.54 -12.91 13.89
CA SER A 71 5.34 -14.35 14.15
C SER A 71 5.71 -14.77 15.58
N LYS A 72 6.49 -13.97 16.30
CA LYS A 72 6.85 -14.17 17.72
C LYS A 72 5.79 -13.63 18.70
N ARG A 73 4.91 -12.72 18.26
CA ARG A 73 3.84 -12.10 19.07
C ARG A 73 2.61 -12.99 19.14
#